data_AF-A0A4Y2LH67-F1
#
_entry.id   AF-A0A4Y2LH67-F1
#
_cell.length_a   1.000
_cell.length_b   1.000
_cell.length_c   1.000
_cell.angle_alpha   90.00
_cell.angle_beta   90.00
_cell.angle_gamma   90.00
#
_symmetry.space_group_name_H-M   'P 1'
#
loop_
_entity.id
_entity.type
_entity.pdbx_description
1 polymer ?
#
loop_
_entity_poly.entity_id
_entity_poly.type
_entity_poly.pdbx_seq_one_letter_code
_entity_poly.pdbx_strand_id
1 'polypeptide(L)'
;MNMREVRNEEKKDKDLPALLFDFQNVIRSPHVNISSLFYLRILNVYNLTAYYTPTKQVYCALWSETLSVLTGNDIASSFHKILTVLTEENDLTELITWSDSCVPQNRNSIISNSVLHFLKDNPQVKSVTMKHSLPGHSSVQEVDSFHSNIEKSINKTDFYSAIGLIRILKQVNRRHPYRVIQFNLMTLKMFKEQQSF
;
A
#
# COMPACT_ATOMS: atom_id res chain seq x y z
N MET A 1 8.11 26.68 6.33
CA MET A 1 6.75 26.64 5.75
C MET A 1 5.76 26.77 6.90
N ASN A 2 4.87 27.76 6.85
CA ASN A 2 4.06 28.14 8.01
C ASN A 2 2.83 27.20 8.13
N MET A 3 2.47 26.77 9.35
CA MET A 3 1.45 25.72 9.59
C MET A 3 0.05 26.08 9.04
N ARG A 4 -0.21 27.36 8.78
CA ARG A 4 -1.45 27.85 8.16
C ARG A 4 -1.48 27.72 6.64
N GLU A 5 -0.32 27.66 5.98
CA GLU A 5 -0.20 27.55 4.52
C GLU A 5 -0.46 26.10 4.08
N VAL A 6 0.14 25.13 4.76
CA VAL A 6 -0.08 23.69 4.49
C VAL A 6 -1.56 23.31 4.62
N ARG A 7 -2.24 23.81 5.66
CA ARG A 7 -3.67 23.58 5.89
C ARG A 7 -4.59 24.23 4.84
N ASN A 8 -4.11 25.28 4.17
CA ASN A 8 -4.85 25.97 3.10
C ASN A 8 -4.59 25.33 1.74
N GLU A 9 -3.40 24.77 1.51
CA GLU A 9 -3.11 23.89 0.35
C GLU A 9 -3.91 22.59 0.42
N GLU A 10 -3.96 21.95 1.59
CA GLU A 10 -4.81 20.77 1.86
C GLU A 10 -6.31 21.02 1.61
N LYS A 11 -6.78 22.26 1.75
CA LYS A 11 -8.17 22.64 1.44
C LYS A 11 -8.43 22.84 -0.04
N LYS A 12 -7.43 23.21 -0.84
CA LYS A 12 -7.54 23.30 -2.31
C LYS A 12 -7.43 21.93 -2.97
N ASP A 13 -6.68 21.01 -2.38
CA ASP A 13 -6.55 19.62 -2.82
C ASP A 13 -7.78 18.74 -2.51
N LYS A 14 -8.79 19.25 -1.78
CA LYS A 14 -9.95 18.44 -1.39
C LYS A 14 -10.77 17.90 -2.56
N ASP A 15 -10.71 18.56 -3.71
CA ASP A 15 -11.42 18.13 -4.92
C ASP A 15 -10.60 17.19 -5.80
N LEU A 16 -9.29 17.04 -5.53
CA LEU A 16 -8.41 16.17 -6.29
C LEU A 16 -8.40 14.75 -5.70
N PRO A 17 -8.33 13.71 -6.55
CA PRO A 17 -8.26 12.34 -6.06
C PRO A 17 -6.96 12.12 -5.30
N ALA A 18 -7.06 11.72 -4.03
CA ALA A 18 -5.91 11.43 -3.19
C ALA A 18 -5.84 9.93 -2.86
N LEU A 19 -4.63 9.37 -2.98
CA LEU A 19 -4.29 8.00 -2.59
C LEU A 19 -3.23 8.05 -1.49
N LEU A 20 -3.61 7.65 -0.28
CA LEU A 20 -2.71 7.56 0.85
C LEU A 20 -2.21 6.13 0.97
N PHE A 21 -0.91 5.90 1.09
CA PHE A 21 -0.39 4.54 1.21
C PHE A 21 0.70 4.42 2.27
N ASP A 22 0.73 3.26 2.91
CA ASP A 22 1.72 2.92 3.90
C ASP A 22 1.98 1.41 3.98
N PHE A 23 3.20 1.06 4.38
CA PHE A 23 3.64 -0.31 4.48
C PHE A 23 3.43 -0.85 5.89
N GLN A 24 2.59 -1.90 6.01
CA GLN A 24 2.28 -2.49 7.30
C GLN A 24 3.47 -3.30 7.85
N ASN A 25 3.57 -3.38 9.18
CA ASN A 25 4.45 -4.33 9.85
C ASN A 25 4.31 -5.76 9.31
N VAL A 26 5.43 -6.47 9.22
CA VAL A 26 5.50 -7.83 8.66
C VAL A 26 4.57 -8.77 9.42
N ILE A 27 3.64 -9.39 8.69
CA ILE A 27 2.67 -10.33 9.25
C ILE A 27 3.26 -11.73 9.19
N ARG A 28 3.26 -12.45 10.31
CA ARG A 28 3.78 -13.81 10.42
C ARG A 28 2.65 -14.83 10.33
N SER A 29 2.85 -15.89 9.56
CA SER A 29 1.93 -17.02 9.43
C SER A 29 2.69 -18.34 9.68
N PRO A 30 2.16 -19.31 10.43
CA PRO A 30 0.86 -19.31 11.10
C PRO A 30 0.82 -18.34 12.30
N HIS A 31 -0.35 -17.76 12.56
CA HIS A 31 -0.63 -16.93 13.73
C HIS A 31 -1.66 -17.67 14.58
N VAL A 32 -1.22 -18.26 15.69
CA VAL A 32 -2.05 -19.09 16.58
C VAL A 32 -1.54 -18.93 18.01
N ASN A 33 -2.43 -18.87 18.99
CA ASN A 33 -2.04 -18.74 20.39
C ASN A 33 -1.78 -20.10 21.07
N ILE A 34 -0.89 -20.92 20.51
CA ILE A 34 -0.56 -22.27 21.01
C ILE A 34 0.95 -22.49 21.04
N SER A 35 1.45 -23.14 22.09
CA SER A 35 2.88 -23.45 22.29
C SER A 35 3.52 -24.28 21.17
N SER A 36 2.73 -25.04 20.41
CA SER A 36 3.20 -25.84 19.27
C SER A 36 3.71 -25.00 18.09
N LEU A 37 3.44 -23.69 18.05
CA LEU A 37 3.92 -22.77 17.01
C LEU A 37 5.46 -22.71 16.97
N PHE A 38 6.12 -22.99 18.10
CA PHE A 38 7.59 -23.08 18.18
C PHE A 38 8.22 -24.05 17.17
N TYR A 39 7.50 -25.11 16.79
CA TYR A 39 8.02 -26.13 15.87
C TYR A 39 7.65 -25.86 14.39
N LEU A 40 6.83 -24.86 14.12
CA LEU A 40 6.37 -24.56 12.77
C LEU A 40 7.28 -23.52 12.11
N ARG A 41 7.51 -23.69 10.81
CA ARG A 41 8.20 -22.68 10.01
C ARG A 41 7.29 -21.45 9.88
N ILE A 42 7.82 -20.30 10.31
CA ILE A 42 7.16 -19.02 10.16
C ILE A 42 7.38 -18.52 8.74
N LEU A 43 6.30 -18.19 8.06
CA LEU A 43 6.24 -17.54 6.77
C LEU A 43 5.97 -16.03 6.97
N ASN A 44 6.82 -15.18 6.42
CA ASN A 44 6.56 -13.74 6.36
C ASN A 44 5.62 -13.39 5.21
N VAL A 45 4.58 -12.62 5.54
CA VAL A 45 3.61 -12.05 4.61
C VAL A 45 3.65 -10.54 4.74
N TYR A 46 3.79 -9.87 3.61
CA TYR A 46 3.92 -8.43 3.49
C TYR A 46 2.61 -7.84 2.99
N ASN A 47 2.27 -6.64 3.48
CA ASN A 47 1.05 -5.94 3.11
C ASN A 47 1.34 -4.46 2.85
N LEU A 48 1.18 -4.01 1.61
CA LEU A 48 1.12 -2.59 1.27
C LEU A 48 -0.35 -2.16 1.26
N THR A 49 -0.71 -1.20 2.12
CA THR A 49 -2.08 -0.71 2.22
C THR A 49 -2.18 0.66 1.58
N ALA A 50 -3.21 0.86 0.76
CA ALA A 50 -3.54 2.16 0.19
C ALA A 50 -5.01 2.48 0.43
N TYR A 51 -5.31 3.74 0.75
CA TYR A 51 -6.63 4.26 0.94
C TYR A 51 -6.89 5.37 -0.07
N TYR A 52 -7.97 5.20 -0.84
CA TYR A 52 -8.38 6.15 -1.85
C TYR A 52 -9.52 7.01 -1.31
N THR A 53 -9.24 8.30 -1.11
CA THR A 53 -10.14 9.23 -0.40
C THR A 53 -11.52 9.40 -1.05
N PRO A 54 -11.65 9.53 -2.39
CA PRO A 54 -12.95 9.80 -3.02
C PRO A 54 -13.98 8.69 -2.82
N THR A 55 -13.61 7.43 -3.03
CA THR A 55 -14.54 6.29 -2.84
C THR A 55 -14.45 5.67 -1.45
N LYS A 56 -13.49 6.12 -0.63
CA LYS A 56 -13.14 5.52 0.68
C LYS A 56 -12.77 4.05 0.59
N GLN A 57 -12.29 3.61 -0.57
CA GLN A 57 -11.88 2.22 -0.80
C GLN A 57 -10.47 2.00 -0.25
N VAL A 58 -10.31 0.91 0.49
CA VAL A 58 -9.00 0.43 0.97
C VAL A 58 -8.54 -0.70 0.07
N TYR A 59 -7.30 -0.63 -0.38
CA TYR A 59 -6.59 -1.64 -1.15
C TYR A 59 -5.49 -2.24 -0.29
N CYS A 60 -5.35 -3.56 -0.34
CA CYS A 60 -4.29 -4.30 0.34
C CYS A 60 -3.57 -5.16 -0.69
N ALA A 61 -2.33 -4.82 -1.03
CA ALA A 61 -1.48 -5.64 -1.88
C ALA A 61 -0.65 -6.59 -1.01
N LEU A 62 -0.91 -7.89 -1.15
CA LEU A 62 -0.29 -8.96 -0.37
C LEU A 62 0.68 -9.79 -1.20
N TRP A 63 1.85 -10.06 -0.64
CA TRP A 63 2.80 -11.06 -1.13
C TRP A 63 3.50 -11.75 0.05
N SER A 64 4.00 -12.95 -0.18
CA SER A 64 4.77 -13.71 0.81
C SER A 64 6.24 -13.78 0.43
N GLU A 65 7.11 -14.05 1.40
CA GLU A 65 8.55 -14.22 1.19
C GLU A 65 8.91 -15.36 0.23
N THR A 66 7.98 -16.31 -0.02
CA THR A 66 8.14 -17.34 -1.04
C THR A 66 8.16 -16.81 -2.46
N LEU A 67 7.59 -15.61 -2.69
CA LEU A 67 7.60 -14.95 -4.00
C LEU A 67 8.82 -14.05 -4.15
N SER A 68 9.08 -13.22 -3.14
CA SER A 68 10.20 -12.30 -3.11
C SER A 68 10.47 -11.86 -1.68
N VAL A 69 11.75 -11.63 -1.37
CA VAL A 69 12.19 -11.00 -0.13
C VAL A 69 11.87 -9.52 -0.23
N LEU A 70 11.40 -8.88 0.85
CA LEU A 70 11.05 -7.45 0.86
C LEU A 70 12.17 -6.55 0.31
N THR A 71 12.02 -6.10 -0.95
CA THR A 71 12.89 -5.09 -1.57
C THR A 71 12.09 -3.88 -2.06
N GLY A 72 12.78 -2.78 -2.37
CA GLY A 72 12.15 -1.59 -2.95
C GLY A 72 11.41 -1.85 -4.26
N ASN A 73 11.85 -2.84 -5.05
CA ASN A 73 11.15 -3.26 -6.28
C ASN A 73 9.80 -3.94 -6.00
N ASP A 74 9.69 -4.70 -4.90
CA ASP A 74 8.44 -5.35 -4.52
C ASP A 74 7.43 -4.33 -4.02
N ILE A 75 7.89 -3.33 -3.25
CA ILE A 75 7.05 -2.21 -2.82
C ILE A 75 6.59 -1.42 -4.04
N ALA A 76 7.49 -1.10 -4.97
CA ALA A 76 7.17 -0.39 -6.21
C ALA A 76 6.22 -1.18 -7.13
N SER A 77 6.40 -2.50 -7.24
CA SER A 77 5.46 -3.37 -7.97
C SER A 77 4.09 -3.41 -7.33
N SER A 78 4.06 -3.48 -6.00
CA SER A 78 2.83 -3.42 -5.20
C SER A 78 2.09 -2.11 -5.43
N PHE A 79 2.81 -1.00 -5.37
CA PHE A 79 2.25 0.32 -5.61
C PHE A 79 1.74 0.48 -7.05
N HIS A 80 2.53 0.12 -8.05
CA HIS A 80 2.14 0.13 -9.45
C HIS A 80 0.88 -0.71 -9.72
N LYS A 81 0.77 -1.89 -9.09
CA LYS A 81 -0.40 -2.75 -9.24
C LYS A 81 -1.65 -2.15 -8.60
N ILE A 82 -1.53 -1.51 -7.43
CA ILE A 82 -2.62 -0.76 -6.81
C ILE A 82 -3.07 0.37 -7.73
N LEU A 83 -2.15 1.15 -8.30
CA LEU A 83 -2.48 2.23 -9.25
C LEU A 83 -3.23 1.69 -10.48
N THR A 84 -2.77 0.57 -11.03
CA THR A 84 -3.42 -0.06 -12.19
C THR A 84 -4.87 -0.46 -11.87
N VAL A 85 -5.09 -1.16 -10.75
CA VAL A 85 -6.44 -1.57 -10.32
C VAL A 85 -7.31 -0.35 -10.02
N LEU A 86 -6.74 0.68 -9.40
CA LEU A 86 -7.44 1.92 -9.09
C LEU A 86 -7.95 2.61 -10.37
N THR A 87 -7.13 2.67 -11.41
CA THR A 87 -7.47 3.25 -12.72
C THR A 87 -8.42 2.38 -13.54
N GLU A 88 -8.40 1.06 -13.38
CA GLU A 88 -9.42 0.17 -13.96
C GLU A 88 -10.80 0.39 -13.31
N GLU A 89 -10.83 0.69 -12.02
CA GLU A 89 -12.07 0.87 -11.25
C GLU A 89 -12.61 2.31 -11.28
N ASN A 90 -11.79 3.31 -11.65
CA ASN A 90 -12.14 4.73 -11.61
C ASN A 90 -11.56 5.49 -12.80
N ASP A 91 -12.34 6.42 -13.38
CA ASP A 91 -11.83 7.30 -14.42
C ASP A 91 -10.97 8.42 -13.78
N LEU A 92 -9.65 8.30 -13.94
CA LEU A 92 -8.65 9.16 -13.30
C LEU A 92 -7.87 9.96 -14.33
N THR A 93 -7.90 11.28 -14.19
CA THR A 93 -7.08 12.21 -14.98
C THR A 93 -5.87 12.73 -14.23
N GLU A 94 -6.02 13.03 -12.94
CA GLU A 94 -4.98 13.53 -12.06
C GLU A 94 -5.06 12.79 -10.73
N LEU A 95 -3.90 12.47 -10.14
CA LEU A 95 -3.83 11.75 -8.87
C LEU A 95 -2.77 12.37 -7.95
N ILE A 96 -3.12 12.57 -6.69
CA ILE A 96 -2.17 12.93 -5.64
C ILE A 96 -1.92 11.70 -4.79
N THR A 97 -0.66 11.36 -4.55
CA THR A 97 -0.30 10.24 -3.68
C THR A 97 0.40 10.76 -2.44
N TRP A 98 0.01 10.27 -1.27
CA TRP A 98 0.60 10.62 0.01
C TRP A 98 1.24 9.40 0.67
N SER A 99 2.49 9.54 1.10
CA SER A 99 3.23 8.51 1.85
C SER A 99 4.04 9.10 2.98
N ASP A 100 4.60 8.24 3.83
CA ASP A 100 5.67 8.66 4.73
C ASP A 100 6.94 9.09 3.97
N SER A 101 7.90 9.66 4.69
CA SER A 101 9.18 10.11 4.12
C SER A 101 10.30 9.05 4.21
N CYS A 102 9.98 7.78 4.42
CA CYS A 102 10.98 6.72 4.54
C CYS A 102 11.69 6.48 3.20
N VAL A 103 13.00 6.76 3.14
CA VAL A 103 13.78 6.71 1.89
C VAL A 103 13.82 5.31 1.28
N PRO A 104 14.16 4.24 2.02
CA PRO A 104 14.23 2.89 1.44
C PRO A 104 12.88 2.36 0.93
N GLN A 105 11.76 2.88 1.45
CA GLN A 105 10.42 2.38 1.14
C GLN A 105 9.71 3.25 0.10
N ASN A 106 9.60 4.54 0.37
CA ASN A 106 8.68 5.44 -0.34
C ASN A 106 9.40 6.56 -1.10
N ARG A 107 10.44 7.15 -0.50
CA ARG A 107 11.18 8.28 -1.10
C ARG A 107 12.44 7.82 -1.84
N ASN A 108 12.28 6.99 -2.88
CA ASN A 108 13.37 6.50 -3.72
C ASN A 108 13.04 6.56 -5.23
N SER A 109 14.09 6.41 -6.05
CA SER A 109 14.06 6.37 -7.52
C SER A 109 13.15 5.26 -8.07
N ILE A 110 13.09 4.11 -7.38
CA ILE A 110 12.35 2.92 -7.81
C ILE A 110 10.83 3.19 -7.80
N ILE A 111 10.31 3.82 -6.73
CA ILE A 111 8.90 4.21 -6.66
C ILE A 111 8.57 5.22 -7.76
N SER A 112 9.39 6.26 -7.95
CA SER A 112 9.19 7.23 -9.03
C SER A 112 9.18 6.58 -10.42
N ASN A 113 10.08 5.63 -10.66
CA ASN A 113 10.13 4.88 -11.92
C ASN A 113 8.89 4.00 -12.11
N SER A 114 8.34 3.45 -11.04
CA SER A 114 7.10 2.66 -11.09
C SER A 114 5.89 3.51 -11.48
N VAL A 115 5.83 4.76 -11.02
CA VAL A 115 4.82 5.75 -11.41
C VAL A 115 5.00 6.17 -12.86
N LEU A 116 6.24 6.40 -13.31
CA LEU A 116 6.51 6.72 -14.71
C LEU A 116 6.09 5.58 -15.65
N HIS A 117 6.35 4.33 -15.27
CA HIS A 117 5.90 3.17 -16.02
C HIS A 117 4.37 3.06 -16.03
N PHE A 118 3.72 3.37 -14.90
CA PHE A 118 2.26 3.42 -14.81
C PHE A 118 1.64 4.47 -15.74
N LEU A 119 2.22 5.68 -15.81
CA LEU A 119 1.77 6.74 -16.71
C LEU A 119 1.94 6.37 -18.18
N LYS A 120 3.01 5.62 -18.53
CA LYS A 120 3.19 5.09 -19.89
C LYS A 120 2.12 4.05 -20.26
N ASP A 121 1.77 3.17 -19.31
CA ASP A 121 0.79 2.11 -19.52
C ASP A 121 -0.65 2.65 -19.56
N ASN A 122 -0.92 3.80 -18.91
CA ASN A 122 -2.25 4.37 -18.73
C ASN A 122 -2.32 5.84 -19.21
N PRO A 123 -2.44 6.07 -20.52
CA PRO A 123 -2.39 7.43 -21.09
C PRO A 123 -3.57 8.31 -20.68
N GLN A 124 -4.65 7.77 -20.10
CA GLN A 124 -5.73 8.57 -19.53
C GLN A 124 -5.29 9.40 -18.31
N VAL A 125 -4.30 8.93 -17.56
CA VAL A 125 -3.77 9.64 -16.39
C VAL A 125 -2.70 10.63 -16.87
N LYS A 126 -2.97 11.93 -16.74
CA LYS A 126 -2.09 13.00 -17.20
C LYS A 126 -0.96 13.29 -16.23
N SER A 127 -1.25 13.23 -14.93
CA SER A 127 -0.27 13.60 -13.91
C SER A 127 -0.50 12.82 -12.61
N VAL A 128 0.62 12.45 -11.97
CA VAL A 128 0.65 11.89 -10.62
C VAL A 128 1.59 12.77 -9.79
N THR A 129 1.06 13.38 -8.73
CA THR A 129 1.84 14.21 -7.80
C THR A 129 2.15 13.43 -6.54
N MET A 130 3.44 13.12 -6.33
CA MET A 130 3.90 12.39 -5.15
C MET A 130 4.25 13.35 -4.00
N LYS A 131 3.45 13.34 -2.95
CA LYS A 131 3.66 14.12 -1.73
C LYS A 131 4.10 13.21 -0.59
N HIS A 132 5.07 13.68 0.20
CA HIS A 132 5.60 12.94 1.34
C HIS A 132 5.29 13.73 2.61
N SER A 133 4.78 13.07 3.63
CA SER A 133 4.43 13.72 4.89
C SER A 133 5.68 14.09 5.68
N LEU A 134 5.68 15.30 6.25
CA LEU A 134 6.70 15.69 7.23
C LEU A 134 6.49 14.92 8.53
N PRO A 135 7.57 14.52 9.24
CA PRO A 135 7.45 13.90 10.55
C PRO A 135 6.59 14.77 11.50
N GLY A 136 5.50 14.21 12.03
CA GLY A 136 4.56 14.91 12.91
C GLY A 136 3.33 15.55 12.26
N HIS A 137 3.17 15.47 10.93
CA HIS A 137 1.96 15.86 10.21
C HIS A 137 1.40 14.66 9.44
N SER A 138 0.26 14.14 9.88
CA SER A 138 -0.16 12.81 9.50
C SER A 138 -1.37 12.82 8.57
N SER A 139 -1.19 13.20 7.31
CA SER A 139 -2.18 12.80 6.30
C SER A 139 -2.27 11.26 6.24
N VAL A 140 -1.14 10.57 6.50
CA VAL A 140 -1.03 9.10 6.55
C VAL A 140 -1.78 8.45 7.74
N GLN A 141 -2.26 9.21 8.74
CA GLN A 141 -2.97 8.66 9.92
C GLN A 141 -4.20 7.82 9.56
N GLU A 142 -4.85 8.11 8.44
CA GLU A 142 -5.98 7.31 7.98
C GLU A 142 -5.56 5.86 7.70
N VAL A 143 -4.36 5.66 7.12
CA VAL A 143 -3.81 4.33 6.82
C VAL A 143 -3.42 3.60 8.11
N ASP A 144 -2.81 4.29 9.08
CA ASP A 144 -2.48 3.74 10.40
C ASP A 144 -3.72 3.18 11.13
N SER A 145 -4.86 3.84 10.95
CA SER A 145 -6.13 3.39 11.53
C SER A 145 -6.60 2.07 10.91
N PHE A 146 -6.36 1.87 9.61
CA PHE A 146 -6.67 0.61 8.94
C PHE A 146 -5.72 -0.50 9.38
N HIS A 147 -4.42 -0.22 9.54
CA HIS A 147 -3.47 -1.20 10.09
C HIS A 147 -3.86 -1.63 11.50
N SER A 148 -4.27 -0.69 12.35
CA SER A 148 -4.76 -0.97 13.70
C SER A 148 -5.98 -1.90 13.70
N ASN A 149 -6.89 -1.73 12.74
CA ASN A 149 -8.06 -2.60 12.59
C ASN A 149 -7.69 -3.98 12.05
N ILE A 150 -6.74 -4.06 11.12
CA ILE A 150 -6.20 -5.32 10.60
C ILE A 150 -5.55 -6.11 11.75
N GLU A 151 -4.69 -5.47 12.53
CA GLU A 151 -3.99 -6.09 13.66
C GLU A 151 -4.98 -6.60 14.72
N LYS A 152 -5.99 -5.80 15.07
CA LYS A 152 -7.09 -6.25 15.97
C LYS A 152 -7.83 -7.47 15.43
N SER A 153 -7.99 -7.61 14.12
CA SER A 153 -8.66 -8.75 13.52
C SER A 153 -7.76 -10.00 13.48
N ILE A 154 -6.47 -9.81 13.21
CA ILE A 154 -5.44 -10.86 13.27
C ILE A 154 -5.32 -11.41 14.69
N ASN A 155 -5.24 -10.54 15.69
CA ASN A 155 -5.08 -10.95 17.09
C ASN A 155 -6.29 -11.74 17.65
N LYS A 156 -7.45 -11.66 16.98
CA LYS A 156 -8.67 -12.38 17.37
C LYS A 156 -8.88 -13.67 16.58
N THR A 157 -8.10 -13.92 15.53
CA THR A 157 -8.38 -15.00 14.58
C THR A 157 -7.11 -15.80 14.31
N ASP A 158 -7.18 -17.10 14.56
CA ASP A 158 -6.09 -17.98 14.19
C ASP A 158 -6.09 -18.22 12.67
N PHE A 159 -4.92 -18.15 12.06
CA PHE A 159 -4.76 -18.51 10.64
C PHE A 159 -3.42 -19.19 10.36
N TYR A 160 -3.45 -20.13 9.42
CA TYR A 160 -2.33 -21.02 9.15
C TYR A 160 -1.64 -20.77 7.79
N SER A 161 -2.18 -19.87 6.98
CA SER A 161 -1.66 -19.57 5.64
C SER A 161 -1.98 -18.15 5.20
N ALA A 162 -1.28 -17.67 4.18
CA ALA A 162 -1.55 -16.38 3.53
C ALA A 162 -3.00 -16.31 2.98
N ILE A 163 -3.58 -17.43 2.56
CA ILE A 163 -4.99 -17.50 2.12
C ILE A 163 -5.94 -17.23 3.28
N GLY A 164 -5.61 -17.75 4.48
CA GLY A 164 -6.34 -17.43 5.71
C GLY A 164 -6.31 -15.94 6.02
N LEU A 165 -5.16 -15.29 5.85
CA LEU A 165 -5.01 -13.84 6.02
C LEU A 165 -5.88 -13.06 5.03
N ILE A 166 -5.93 -13.45 3.75
CA ILE A 166 -6.81 -12.81 2.73
C ILE A 166 -8.27 -12.85 3.18
N ARG A 167 -8.73 -13.98 3.75
CA ARG A 167 -10.09 -14.11 4.27
C ARG A 167 -10.33 -13.15 5.43
N ILE A 168 -9.37 -13.01 6.34
CA ILE A 168 -9.44 -12.07 7.47
C ILE A 168 -9.54 -10.64 6.95
N LEU A 169 -8.65 -10.22 6.04
CA LEU A 169 -8.63 -8.85 5.50
C LEU A 169 -9.97 -8.45 4.87
N LYS A 170 -10.61 -9.35 4.12
CA LYS A 170 -11.94 -9.11 3.53
C LYS A 170 -13.05 -8.92 4.57
N GLN A 171 -12.84 -9.36 5.81
CA GLN A 171 -13.82 -9.29 6.90
C GLN A 171 -13.54 -8.19 7.93
N VAL A 172 -12.36 -7.53 7.88
CA VAL A 172 -11.96 -6.47 8.84
C VAL A 172 -13.00 -5.35 8.90
N ASN A 173 -13.46 -4.88 7.74
CA ASN A 173 -14.51 -3.88 7.65
C ASN A 173 -15.69 -4.41 6.84
N ARG A 174 -16.78 -4.79 7.53
CA ARG A 174 -18.00 -5.32 6.90
C ARG A 174 -18.77 -4.30 6.07
N ARG A 175 -18.65 -3.00 6.38
CA ARG A 175 -19.37 -1.93 5.67
C ARG A 175 -18.66 -1.55 4.37
N HIS A 176 -17.33 -1.48 4.41
CA HIS A 176 -16.48 -1.22 3.25
C HIS A 176 -15.38 -2.29 3.19
N PRO A 177 -15.66 -3.45 2.60
CA PRO A 177 -14.70 -4.54 2.50
C PRO A 177 -13.42 -4.11 1.78
N TYR A 178 -12.28 -4.55 2.29
CA TYR A 178 -10.98 -4.22 1.69
C TYR A 178 -10.79 -4.96 0.37
N ARG A 179 -10.24 -4.25 -0.61
CA ARG A 179 -9.89 -4.78 -1.92
C ARG A 179 -8.51 -5.44 -1.83
N VAL A 180 -8.51 -6.76 -1.68
CA VAL A 180 -7.27 -7.54 -1.51
C VAL A 180 -6.73 -7.98 -2.87
N ILE A 181 -5.51 -7.54 -3.18
CA ILE A 181 -4.76 -7.89 -4.39
C ILE A 181 -3.68 -8.90 -3.99
N GLN A 182 -3.77 -10.11 -4.50
CA GLN A 182 -2.75 -11.14 -4.27
C GLN A 182 -1.70 -11.11 -5.38
N PHE A 183 -0.43 -11.07 -4.99
CA PHE A 183 0.68 -11.15 -5.92
C PHE A 183 0.98 -12.59 -6.32
N ASN A 184 1.34 -12.74 -7.59
CA ASN A 184 1.89 -13.96 -8.17
C ASN A 184 3.27 -13.64 -8.77
N LEU A 185 4.06 -14.66 -9.10
CA LEU A 185 5.40 -14.49 -9.69
C LEU A 185 5.40 -13.59 -10.94
N MET A 186 4.34 -13.65 -11.77
CA MET A 186 4.22 -12.82 -12.99
C MET A 186 3.90 -11.34 -12.72
N THR A 187 3.49 -10.99 -11.50
CA THR A 187 3.08 -9.61 -11.14
C THR A 187 4.29 -8.75 -10.73
N LEU A 188 5.41 -9.38 -10.37
CA LEU A 188 6.61 -8.66 -9.95
C LEU A 188 7.32 -8.04 -11.15
N LYS A 189 7.45 -6.71 -11.14
CA LYS A 189 8.17 -5.94 -12.16
C LYS A 189 9.50 -5.45 -11.57
N MET A 190 10.57 -5.51 -12.37
CA MET A 190 11.83 -4.86 -12.00
C MET A 190 11.84 -3.43 -12.54
N PHE A 191 11.82 -2.46 -11.65
CA PHE A 191 11.99 -1.05 -12.01
C PHE A 191 13.47 -0.72 -11.84
N LYS A 192 14.24 -0.86 -12.92
CA LYS A 192 15.67 -0.50 -12.90
C LYS A 192 15.81 0.99 -12.57
N GLU A 193 16.83 1.34 -11.78
CA GLU A 193 17.34 2.71 -11.76
C GLU A 193 17.89 2.99 -13.16
N GLN A 194 17.32 3.96 -13.88
CA GLN A 194 18.02 4.50 -15.03
C GLN A 194 19.30 5.13 -14.49
N GLN A 195 20.46 4.56 -14.83
CA GLN A 195 21.72 5.27 -14.67
C GLN A 195 21.57 6.59 -15.42
N SER A 196 21.71 7.69 -14.69
CA SER A 196 21.78 9.04 -15.21
C SER A 196 22.81 9.07 -16.35
N PHE A 197 22.40 9.54 -17.53
CA PHE A 197 23.35 10.00 -18.54
C PHE A 197 23.98 11.32 -18.08
#